data_AF-A0A3E4WP03-F1
#
_entry.id   AF-A0A3E4WP03-F1
#
_cell.length_a   1.000
_cell.length_b   1.000
_cell.length_c   1.000
_cell.angle_alpha   90.00
_cell.angle_beta   90.00
_cell.angle_gamma   90.00
#
_symmetry.space_group_name_H-M   'P 1'
#
loop_
_entity.id
_entity.type
_entity.pdbx_description
1 polymer ?
#
loop_
_entity_poly.entity_id
_entity_poly.type
_entity_poly.pdbx_seq_one_letter_code
_entity_poly.pdbx_strand_id
1 'polypeptide(L)'
;MNKRYRLCDVEEAVSEMEELMDIADDIAEIDDDMQIVISGWSVYVESLNLTLRQGIACVWDEGERLFMPDFDVTVVYEGNIETQDWLYYEQDGMVVTLGNWLNGRLSCEQIEQLWCELVIPETNNTDNESEE
;
A
#
# COMPACT_ATOMS: atom_id res chain seq x y z
N MET A 1 -9.45 -6.56 12.35
CA MET A 1 -9.68 -5.50 13.36
C MET A 1 -9.04 -4.22 12.84
N ASN A 2 -9.83 -3.23 12.40
CA ASN A 2 -9.27 -2.00 11.84
C ASN A 2 -8.65 -1.15 12.96
N LYS A 3 -7.35 -0.88 12.87
CA LYS A 3 -6.64 0.02 13.79
C LYS A 3 -6.52 1.39 13.13
N ARG A 4 -6.75 2.45 13.91
CA ARG A 4 -6.74 3.84 13.43
C ARG A 4 -5.46 4.55 13.87
N TYR A 5 -4.82 5.25 12.96
CA TYR A 5 -3.55 5.95 13.16
C TYR A 5 -3.63 7.39 12.66
N ARG A 6 -2.72 8.25 13.12
CA ARG A 6 -2.35 9.43 12.33
C ARG A 6 -1.50 8.97 11.16
N LEU A 7 -1.62 9.64 10.03
CA LEU A 7 -0.88 9.26 8.84
C LEU A 7 0.64 9.31 9.07
N CYS A 8 1.14 10.23 9.89
CA CYS A 8 2.56 10.26 10.25
C CYS A 8 3.05 9.03 11.04
N ASP A 9 2.16 8.32 11.72
CA ASP A 9 2.52 7.21 12.61
C ASP A 9 2.29 5.84 11.95
N VAL A 10 1.55 5.79 10.83
CA VAL A 10 1.08 4.51 10.26
C VAL A 10 2.20 3.70 9.62
N GLU A 11 3.17 4.35 8.96
CA GLU A 11 4.28 3.65 8.31
C GLU A 11 5.22 3.01 9.35
N GLU A 12 5.47 3.68 10.47
CA GLU A 12 6.20 3.11 11.60
C GLU A 12 5.43 1.90 12.16
N ALA A 13 4.12 2.05 12.41
CA ALA A 13 3.28 0.97 12.91
C ALA A 13 3.26 -0.25 11.98
N VAL A 14 3.18 -0.05 10.67
CA VAL A 14 3.25 -1.12 9.66
C VAL A 14 4.60 -1.83 9.70
N SER A 15 5.71 -1.08 9.80
CA SER A 15 7.05 -1.66 9.80
C SER A 15 7.33 -2.58 11.00
N GLU A 16 6.60 -2.40 12.10
CA GLU A 16 6.70 -3.22 13.32
C GLU A 16 5.75 -4.43 13.32
N MET A 17 4.82 -4.53 12.37
CA MET A 17 3.83 -5.61 12.31
C MET A 17 4.28 -6.76 11.41
N GLU A 18 4.92 -7.77 12.01
CA GLU A 18 5.37 -8.96 11.28
C GLU A 18 4.25 -9.73 10.58
N GLU A 19 3.03 -9.71 11.15
CA GLU A 19 1.83 -10.38 10.63
C GLU A 19 1.46 -9.93 9.20
N LEU A 20 1.88 -8.73 8.80
CA LEU A 20 1.60 -8.19 7.47
C LEU A 20 2.37 -8.90 6.36
N MET A 21 3.49 -9.54 6.69
CA MET A 21 4.31 -10.29 5.72
C MET A 21 3.63 -11.56 5.20
N ASP A 22 2.68 -12.12 5.96
CA ASP A 22 1.94 -13.33 5.58
C ASP A 22 0.74 -13.03 4.66
N ILE A 23 0.45 -11.75 4.40
CA ILE A 23 -0.65 -11.33 3.55
C ILE A 23 -0.20 -11.37 2.09
N ALA A 24 -1.00 -12.02 1.24
CA ALA A 24 -0.70 -12.12 -0.18
C ALA A 24 -0.68 -10.73 -0.85
N ASP A 25 0.44 -10.44 -1.50
CA ASP A 25 0.60 -9.25 -2.32
C ASP A 25 -0.14 -9.37 -3.65
N ASP A 26 -0.41 -8.21 -4.24
CA ASP A 26 -0.98 -8.05 -5.56
C ASP A 26 0.09 -7.58 -6.56
N ILE A 27 -0.16 -7.69 -7.86
CA ILE A 27 0.78 -7.25 -8.90
C ILE A 27 0.05 -6.32 -9.86
N ALA A 28 0.57 -5.09 -9.98
CA ALA A 28 0.17 -4.16 -11.02
C ALA A 28 1.21 -4.15 -12.14
N GLU A 29 0.81 -4.56 -13.34
CA GLU A 29 1.59 -4.36 -14.57
C GLU A 29 1.53 -2.88 -14.95
N ILE A 30 2.69 -2.22 -15.05
CA ILE A 30 2.78 -0.80 -15.43
C ILE A 30 3.06 -0.68 -16.93
N ASP A 31 4.08 -1.39 -17.39
CA ASP A 31 4.49 -1.51 -18.79
C ASP A 31 5.27 -2.83 -19.01
N ASP A 32 5.91 -2.97 -20.18
CA ASP A 32 6.58 -4.21 -20.58
C ASP A 32 7.84 -4.52 -19.74
N ASP A 33 8.47 -3.51 -19.13
CA ASP A 33 9.72 -3.61 -18.38
C ASP A 33 9.62 -3.23 -16.90
N MET A 34 8.44 -2.86 -16.42
CA MET A 34 8.17 -2.54 -15.02
C MET A 34 6.83 -3.09 -14.52
N GLN A 35 6.87 -3.65 -13.32
CA GLN A 35 5.68 -3.99 -12.53
C GLN A 35 5.83 -3.47 -11.10
N ILE A 36 4.73 -3.36 -10.37
CA ILE A 36 4.75 -3.05 -8.94
C ILE A 36 4.14 -4.22 -8.19
N VAL A 37 4.88 -4.79 -7.24
CA VAL A 37 4.35 -5.74 -6.25
C VAL A 37 3.76 -4.91 -5.11
N ILE A 38 2.46 -5.04 -4.85
CA ILE A 38 1.69 -4.14 -3.99
C ILE A 38 1.19 -4.88 -2.75
N SER A 39 1.46 -4.30 -1.58
CA SER A 39 1.19 -4.86 -0.26
C SER A 39 -0.24 -5.36 -0.10
N GLY A 40 -0.47 -6.61 0.32
CA GLY A 40 -1.82 -7.16 0.52
C GLY A 40 -2.74 -6.39 1.49
N TRP A 41 -2.17 -5.63 2.41
CA TRP A 41 -2.87 -4.70 3.30
C TRP A 41 -2.94 -3.28 2.70
N SER A 42 -3.77 -2.41 3.29
CA SER A 42 -3.91 -1.03 2.82
C SER A 42 -4.16 -0.03 3.95
N VAL A 43 -3.96 1.25 3.66
CA VAL A 43 -4.22 2.38 4.56
C VAL A 43 -5.29 3.26 3.93
N TYR A 44 -6.47 3.29 4.54
CA TYR A 44 -7.59 4.09 4.05
C TYR A 44 -7.66 5.44 4.75
N VAL A 45 -7.67 6.53 3.96
CA VAL A 45 -7.77 7.91 4.44
C VAL A 45 -9.16 8.44 4.12
N GLU A 46 -10.10 8.22 5.04
CA GLU A 46 -11.54 8.52 4.87
C GLU A 46 -11.82 9.97 4.43
N SER A 47 -11.12 10.95 5.01
CA SER A 47 -11.36 12.37 4.70
C SER A 47 -10.99 12.77 3.28
N LEU A 48 -10.16 11.97 2.60
CA LEU A 48 -9.79 12.16 1.20
C LEU A 48 -10.48 11.16 0.26
N ASN A 49 -11.14 10.14 0.82
CA ASN A 49 -11.64 8.98 0.07
C ASN A 49 -10.53 8.37 -0.80
N LEU A 50 -9.34 8.17 -0.22
CA LEU A 50 -8.18 7.57 -0.88
C LEU A 50 -7.69 6.37 -0.08
N THR A 51 -7.18 5.37 -0.80
CA THR A 51 -6.47 4.24 -0.22
C THR A 51 -5.01 4.25 -0.65
N LEU A 52 -4.11 4.05 0.30
CA LEU A 52 -2.67 3.94 0.10
C LEU A 52 -2.22 2.50 0.30
N ARG A 53 -1.30 2.03 -0.53
CA ARG A 53 -0.62 0.74 -0.37
C ARG A 53 0.88 0.96 -0.53
N GLN A 54 1.68 0.20 0.22
CA GLN A 54 3.10 0.11 -0.07
C GLN A 54 3.29 -0.80 -1.28
N GLY A 55 4.35 -0.58 -2.03
CA GLY A 55 4.74 -1.48 -3.08
C GLY A 55 6.22 -1.41 -3.38
N ILE A 56 6.67 -2.34 -4.20
CA ILE A 56 8.04 -2.41 -4.68
C ILE A 56 7.97 -2.38 -6.21
N ALA A 57 8.57 -1.37 -6.81
CA ALA A 57 8.82 -1.33 -8.23
C ALA A 57 9.85 -2.41 -8.58
N CYS A 58 9.49 -3.30 -9.51
CA CYS A 58 10.36 -4.33 -10.04
C CYS A 58 10.58 -4.08 -11.53
N VAL A 59 11.85 -4.07 -11.94
CA VAL A 59 12.27 -3.83 -13.34
C VAL A 59 12.72 -5.13 -13.96
N TRP A 60 12.38 -5.34 -15.23
CA TRP A 60 12.79 -6.53 -15.98
C TRP A 60 14.31 -6.59 -16.13
N ASP A 61 14.92 -7.66 -15.59
CA ASP A 61 16.33 -7.95 -15.82
C ASP A 61 16.48 -9.00 -16.92
N GLU A 62 17.13 -8.62 -18.03
CA GLU A 62 17.35 -9.53 -19.17
C GLU A 62 18.29 -10.71 -18.82
N GLY A 63 19.23 -10.52 -17.90
CA GLY A 63 20.23 -11.52 -17.51
C GLY A 63 19.62 -12.61 -16.64
N GLU A 64 18.88 -12.21 -15.61
CA GLU A 64 18.17 -13.10 -14.69
C GLU A 64 16.83 -13.60 -15.26
N ARG A 65 16.34 -12.95 -16.32
CA ARG A 65 15.08 -13.26 -17.03
C ARG A 65 13.87 -13.21 -16.11
N LEU A 66 13.85 -12.25 -15.20
CA LEU A 66 12.78 -12.02 -14.24
C LEU A 66 12.77 -10.55 -13.79
N PHE A 67 11.63 -10.12 -13.25
CA PHE A 67 11.50 -8.79 -12.65
C PHE A 67 12.22 -8.75 -11.30
N MET A 68 13.25 -7.91 -11.21
CA MET A 68 14.05 -7.72 -10.01
C MET A 68 13.55 -6.50 -9.23
N PRO A 69 13.39 -6.58 -7.90
CA PRO A 69 13.12 -5.42 -7.05
C PRO A 69 14.14 -4.30 -7.27
N ASP A 70 13.65 -3.06 -7.40
CA ASP A 70 14.48 -1.86 -7.60
C ASP A 70 14.27 -0.84 -6.47
N PHE A 71 13.04 -0.37 -6.26
CA PHE A 71 12.75 0.63 -5.22
C PHE A 71 11.33 0.56 -4.62
N ASP A 72 11.21 1.04 -3.39
CA ASP A 72 9.94 1.15 -2.68
C ASP A 72 9.09 2.31 -3.23
N VAL A 73 7.77 2.11 -3.26
CA VAL A 73 6.78 3.11 -3.70
C VAL A 73 5.57 3.14 -2.78
N THR A 74 4.87 4.26 -2.78
CA THR A 74 3.48 4.36 -2.31
C THR A 74 2.55 4.40 -3.51
N VAL A 75 1.52 3.54 -3.54
CA VAL A 75 0.48 3.51 -4.57
C VAL A 75 -0.83 4.07 -4.01
N VAL A 76 -1.49 4.94 -4.79
CA VAL A 76 -2.72 5.66 -4.42
C VAL A 76 -3.88 5.17 -5.27
N TYR A 77 -4.99 4.82 -4.62
CA TYR A 77 -6.26 4.42 -5.22
C TYR A 77 -7.37 5.39 -4.83
N GLU A 78 -8.38 5.52 -5.70
CA GLU A 78 -9.64 6.19 -5.33
C GLU A 78 -10.54 5.24 -4.54
N GLY A 79 -11.13 5.74 -3.46
CA GLY A 79 -12.13 5.02 -2.68
C GLY A 79 -11.59 3.78 -1.94
N ASN A 80 -12.51 2.87 -1.64
CA ASN A 80 -12.22 1.59 -1.00
C ASN A 80 -11.97 0.53 -2.11
N ILE A 81 -10.98 -0.33 -1.91
CA ILE A 81 -10.31 -1.26 -2.85
C ILE A 81 -11.23 -2.20 -3.66
N GLU A 82 -12.55 -2.17 -3.50
CA GLU A 82 -13.48 -3.10 -4.16
C GLU A 82 -13.64 -2.87 -5.69
N THR A 83 -13.07 -1.80 -6.29
CA THR A 83 -13.37 -1.41 -7.69
C THR A 83 -12.18 -0.91 -8.54
N GLN A 84 -10.96 -1.40 -8.27
CA GLN A 84 -9.67 -0.75 -8.57
C GLN A 84 -9.35 -0.38 -10.03
N ASP A 85 -9.24 0.93 -10.28
CA ASP A 85 -8.15 1.51 -11.06
C ASP A 85 -7.27 2.32 -10.08
N TRP A 86 -5.95 2.16 -10.12
CA TRP A 86 -5.04 2.99 -9.34
C TRP A 86 -4.87 4.35 -10.01
N LEU A 87 -4.60 5.39 -9.22
CA LEU A 87 -4.53 6.78 -9.70
C LEU A 87 -3.09 7.25 -9.92
N TYR A 88 -2.19 6.86 -9.01
CA TYR A 88 -0.86 7.45 -8.89
C TYR A 88 0.06 6.55 -8.07
N TYR A 89 1.37 6.58 -8.33
CA TYR A 89 2.38 6.05 -7.43
C TYR A 89 3.59 6.99 -7.40
N GLU A 90 4.37 6.92 -6.32
CA GLU A 90 5.60 7.69 -6.18
C GLU A 90 6.63 6.95 -5.31
N GLN A 91 7.91 7.19 -5.58
CA GLN A 91 9.06 6.68 -4.80
C GLN A 91 9.26 7.50 -3.52
N ASP A 92 8.19 7.60 -2.73
CA ASP A 92 8.14 8.39 -1.50
C ASP A 92 7.22 7.71 -0.48
N GLY A 93 7.36 8.09 0.79
CA GLY A 93 6.46 7.65 1.87
C GLY A 93 5.08 8.30 1.78
N MET A 94 4.11 7.71 2.47
CA MET A 94 2.68 8.03 2.35
C MET A 94 2.34 9.52 2.47
N VAL A 95 2.95 10.23 3.43
CA VAL A 95 2.71 11.66 3.67
C VAL A 95 3.17 12.51 2.48
N VAL A 96 4.37 12.22 1.96
CA VAL A 96 4.97 12.99 0.86
C VAL A 96 4.21 12.72 -0.43
N THR A 97 3.91 11.45 -0.73
CA THR A 97 3.12 11.05 -1.90
C THR A 97 1.75 11.73 -1.92
N LEU A 98 1.05 11.77 -0.78
CA LEU A 98 -0.21 12.50 -0.69
C LEU A 98 -0.02 14.02 -0.85
N GLY A 99 1.06 14.59 -0.32
CA GLY A 99 1.39 16.00 -0.51
C GLY A 99 1.52 16.37 -1.99
N ASN A 100 2.25 15.54 -2.75
CA ASN A 100 2.45 15.70 -4.18
C ASN A 100 1.15 15.51 -4.96
N TRP A 101 0.39 14.45 -4.68
CA TRP A 101 -0.91 14.18 -5.29
C TRP A 101 -1.93 15.31 -5.05
N LEU A 102 -2.00 15.83 -3.82
CA LEU A 102 -2.90 16.91 -3.45
C LEU A 102 -2.48 18.26 -4.03
N ASN A 103 -1.23 18.40 -4.48
CA ASN A 103 -0.69 19.58 -5.15
C ASN A 103 -1.01 20.88 -4.38
N GLY A 104 -0.68 20.90 -3.08
CA GLY A 104 -0.82 22.07 -2.21
C GLY A 104 -2.22 22.34 -1.65
N ARG A 105 -3.22 21.46 -1.88
CA ARG A 105 -4.56 21.60 -1.26
C ARG A 105 -4.55 21.45 0.26
N LEU A 106 -3.58 20.71 0.80
CA LEU A 106 -3.28 20.58 2.22
C LEU A 106 -1.78 20.79 2.44
N SER A 107 -1.39 21.34 3.58
CA SER A 107 0.02 21.39 4.00
C SER A 107 0.49 20.03 4.50
N CYS A 108 1.82 19.80 4.54
CA CYS A 108 2.38 18.58 5.10
C CYS A 108 1.93 18.34 6.54
N GLU A 109 1.94 19.38 7.40
CA GLU A 109 1.44 19.28 8.78
C GLU A 109 -0.04 18.84 8.86
N GLN A 110 -0.88 19.30 7.92
CA GLN A 110 -2.27 18.87 7.87
C GLN A 110 -2.40 17.41 7.42
N ILE A 111 -1.56 16.98 6.47
CA ILE A 111 -1.54 15.63 5.92
C ILE A 111 -1.05 14.62 6.97
N GLU A 112 0.04 14.91 7.67
CA GLU A 112 0.57 14.10 8.78
C GLU A 112 -0.51 13.81 9.84
N GLN A 113 -1.36 14.81 10.11
CA GLN A 113 -2.42 14.71 11.10
C GLN A 113 -3.72 14.10 10.56
N LEU A 114 -3.80 13.67 9.31
CA LEU A 114 -4.98 12.96 8.82
C LEU A 114 -5.16 11.64 9.58
N TRP A 115 -6.42 11.31 9.86
CA TRP A 115 -6.75 9.98 10.38
C TRP A 115 -6.80 8.98 9.25
N CYS A 116 -6.20 7.82 9.47
CA CYS A 116 -6.25 6.70 8.54
C CYS A 116 -6.54 5.38 9.27
N GLU A 117 -7.06 4.41 8.54
CA GLU A 117 -7.32 3.06 9.03
C GLU A 117 -6.38 2.07 8.32
N LEU A 118 -5.65 1.28 9.09
CA LEU A 118 -4.95 0.11 8.57
C LEU A 118 -5.97 -1.01 8.35
N VAL A 119 -6.15 -1.39 7.09
CA VAL A 119 -7.07 -2.43 6.64
C VAL A 119 -6.25 -3.66 6.28
N ILE A 120 -6.45 -4.71 7.08
CA ILE A 120 -5.87 -6.03 6.89
C ILE A 120 -7.00 -6.95 6.42
N PRO A 121 -6.92 -7.55 5.22
CA PRO A 121 -7.90 -8.51 4.77
C PRO A 121 -8.04 -9.66 5.78
N GLU A 122 -9.27 -10.10 6.05
CA GLU A 122 -9.46 -11.32 6.82
C GLU A 122 -8.95 -12.50 5.99
N THR A 123 -7.82 -13.07 6.39
CA THR A 123 -7.45 -14.42 5.94
C THR A 123 -8.54 -15.36 6.46
N ASN A 124 -9.28 -16.00 5.55
CA ASN A 124 -10.09 -17.14 5.91
C ASN A 124 -9.13 -18.23 6.42
N ASN A 125 -8.88 -18.27 7.73
CA ASN A 125 -8.43 -19.47 8.38
C ASN A 125 -9.53 -20.51 8.18
N THR A 126 -9.46 -21.27 7.10
CA THR A 126 -9.94 -22.65 7.16
C THR A 126 -9.01 -23.37 8.13
N ASP A 127 -9.29 -23.20 9.42
CA ASP A 127 -9.00 -24.20 10.43
C ASP A 127 -9.82 -25.45 10.06
N ASN A 128 -9.36 -26.18 9.03
CA ASN A 128 -9.65 -27.60 8.97
C ASN A 128 -8.67 -28.27 9.95
N GLU A 129 -9.00 -28.13 11.23
CA GLU A 129 -8.85 -29.25 12.16
C GLU A 129 -9.71 -30.40 11.61
N SER A 130 -9.20 -31.11 10.61
CA SER A 130 -9.65 -32.45 10.31
C SER A 130 -8.60 -33.38 10.88
N GLU A 131 -8.90 -33.82 12.09
CA GLU A 131 -8.45 -35.05 12.72
C GLU A 131 -8.04 -36.11 11.69
N GLU A 132 -6.81 -36.61 11.78
CA GLU A 132 -6.47 -38.04 11.74
C GLU A 132 -5.07 -38.30 12.34
#